data_AF-Q2W9G7-F1
#
_entry.id   AF-Q2W9G7-F1
#
_cell.length_a   1.000
_cell.length_b   1.000
_cell.length_c   1.000
_cell.angle_alpha   90.00
_cell.angle_beta   90.00
_cell.angle_gamma   90.00
#
_symmetry.space_group_name_H-M   'P 1'
#
loop_
_entity.id
_entity.type
_entity.pdbx_description
1 polymer ?
#
loop_
_entity_poly.entity_id
_entity_poly.type
_entity_poly.pdbx_seq_one_letter_code
_entity_poly.pdbx_strand_id
1 'polypeptide(L)'
;MGEVHGSCHCGAVHVSYASDGPLAGRRCGCGFCRRHGSLYTSDPAGRLRIEAVGGALSRYRFGQRTADFLLCARCGVLVAVTAEIDGTLRGGVNLAVMDPPVPAAADVPVMNFDAETESERTARRRRNWIGHVEIREAQP
;
A
#
# COMPACT_ATOMS: atom_id res chain seq x y z
N MET A 1 -3.20 13.50 13.39
CA MET A 1 -4.09 13.77 12.23
C MET A 1 -5.15 12.67 12.22
N GLY A 2 -6.36 12.93 11.70
CA GLY A 2 -7.46 11.96 11.75
C GLY A 2 -7.21 10.68 10.93
N GLU A 3 -7.95 9.63 11.23
CA GLU A 3 -8.04 8.44 10.38
C GLU A 3 -8.69 8.80 9.04
N VAL A 4 -8.16 8.28 7.93
CA VAL A 4 -8.72 8.42 6.59
C VAL A 4 -9.15 7.05 6.07
N HIS A 5 -10.24 7.02 5.30
CA HIS A 5 -10.85 5.81 4.81
C HIS A 5 -10.87 5.78 3.29
N GLY A 6 -11.03 4.59 2.73
CA GLY A 6 -11.07 4.39 1.30
C GLY A 6 -11.57 3.00 0.93
N SER A 7 -11.71 2.76 -0.36
CA SER A 7 -12.10 1.45 -0.88
C SER A 7 -11.65 1.26 -2.33
N CYS A 8 -11.61 0.01 -2.76
CA CYS A 8 -11.54 -0.28 -4.19
C CYS A 8 -12.82 0.19 -4.89
N HIS A 9 -12.78 0.29 -6.23
CA HIS A 9 -13.91 0.81 -7.02
C HIS A 9 -15.25 0.12 -6.74
N CYS A 10 -15.26 -1.20 -6.56
CA CYS A 10 -16.49 -1.95 -6.30
C CYS A 10 -16.86 -2.07 -4.82
N GLY A 11 -16.09 -1.46 -3.91
CA GLY A 11 -16.32 -1.51 -2.46
C GLY A 11 -16.00 -2.85 -1.79
N ALA A 12 -15.52 -3.87 -2.52
CA ALA A 12 -15.26 -5.18 -1.91
C ALA A 12 -14.00 -5.24 -1.03
N VAL A 13 -13.14 -4.21 -1.10
CA VAL A 13 -11.93 -4.06 -0.28
C VAL A 13 -11.92 -2.64 0.28
N HIS A 14 -12.01 -2.52 1.59
CA HIS A 14 -11.94 -1.26 2.33
C HIS A 14 -10.56 -1.08 2.96
N VAL A 15 -10.13 0.17 3.07
CA VAL A 15 -8.89 0.55 3.74
C VAL A 15 -9.16 1.66 4.75
N SER A 16 -8.45 1.62 5.88
CA SER A 16 -8.34 2.73 6.82
C SER A 16 -6.87 2.97 7.14
N TYR A 17 -6.47 4.23 7.18
CA TYR A 17 -5.11 4.65 7.46
C TYR A 17 -5.10 5.78 8.49
N ALA A 18 -4.29 5.65 9.54
CA ALA A 18 -4.12 6.67 10.56
C ALA A 18 -2.63 6.96 10.78
N SER A 19 -2.29 8.24 10.90
CA SER A 19 -0.93 8.72 11.14
C SER A 19 -0.96 10.11 11.78
N ASP A 20 0.03 10.41 12.60
CA ASP A 20 0.23 11.75 13.19
C ASP A 20 1.06 12.66 12.29
N GLY A 21 1.79 12.09 11.32
CA GLY A 21 2.56 12.83 10.33
C GLY A 21 1.71 13.31 9.15
N PRO A 22 2.28 14.15 8.26
CA PRO A 22 1.58 14.61 7.06
C PRO A 22 1.29 13.46 6.10
N LEU A 23 0.20 13.57 5.35
CA LEU A 23 -0.18 12.59 4.34
C LEU A 23 0.65 12.78 3.06
N ALA A 24 1.93 12.41 3.13
CA ALA A 24 2.88 12.56 2.04
C ALA A 24 2.85 11.34 1.10
N GLY A 25 2.54 11.59 -0.18
CA GLY A 25 2.57 10.57 -1.22
C GLY A 25 3.93 10.46 -1.92
N ARG A 26 4.26 9.27 -2.41
CA ARG A 26 5.36 9.01 -3.36
C ARG A 26 4.89 8.11 -4.49
N ARG A 27 5.46 8.27 -5.68
CA ARG A 27 5.29 7.34 -6.80
C ARG A 27 6.49 6.41 -6.89
N CYS A 28 6.24 5.17 -7.31
CA CYS A 28 7.29 4.23 -7.70
C CYS A 28 7.37 4.19 -9.23
N GLY A 29 8.56 4.37 -9.78
CA GLY A 29 8.82 4.42 -11.22
C GLY A 29 8.80 3.07 -11.92
N CYS A 30 8.73 1.95 -11.18
CA CYS A 30 8.72 0.63 -11.79
C CYS A 30 7.47 0.42 -12.67
N GLY A 31 7.60 -0.43 -13.69
CA GLY A 31 6.55 -0.61 -14.70
C GLY A 31 5.19 -1.05 -14.14
N PHE A 32 5.16 -1.79 -13.03
CA PHE A 32 3.92 -2.20 -12.37
C PHE A 32 3.22 -1.00 -11.71
N CYS A 33 3.93 -0.30 -10.82
CA CYS A 33 3.37 0.84 -10.09
C CYS A 33 2.94 1.98 -11.02
N ARG A 34 3.74 2.25 -12.06
CA ARG A 34 3.41 3.26 -13.07
C ARG A 34 2.11 2.94 -13.81
N ARG A 35 1.91 1.68 -14.23
CA ARG A 35 0.69 1.27 -14.96
C ARG A 35 -0.56 1.27 -14.09
N HIS A 36 -0.41 1.06 -12.78
CA HIS A 36 -1.51 1.18 -11.81
C HIS A 36 -1.72 2.62 -11.32
N GLY A 37 -0.91 3.60 -11.76
CA GLY A 37 -1.04 4.99 -11.33
C GLY A 37 -0.85 5.20 -9.82
N SER A 38 -0.18 4.28 -9.12
CA SER A 38 -0.19 4.24 -7.66
C SER A 38 0.50 5.43 -7.01
N LEU A 39 -0.05 5.85 -5.87
CA LEU A 39 0.46 6.92 -5.03
C LEU A 39 0.54 6.39 -3.59
N TYR A 40 1.73 6.00 -3.13
CA TYR A 40 1.86 5.38 -1.82
C TYR A 40 2.22 6.39 -0.74
N THR A 41 1.55 6.32 0.41
CA THR A 41 2.05 6.91 1.66
C THR A 41 2.81 5.89 2.49
N SER A 42 3.61 6.36 3.43
CA SER A 42 4.38 5.56 4.37
C SER A 42 4.70 6.37 5.62
N ASP A 43 4.42 5.79 6.79
CA ASP A 43 4.80 6.31 8.09
C ASP A 43 5.04 5.12 9.03
N PRO A 44 6.27 4.90 9.55
CA PRO A 44 6.56 3.80 10.46
C PRO A 44 5.66 3.75 11.71
N ALA A 45 5.18 4.89 12.20
CA ALA A 45 4.26 4.98 13.33
C ALA A 45 2.77 4.85 12.91
N GLY A 46 2.51 4.81 11.60
CA GLY A 46 1.17 4.72 11.04
C GLY A 46 0.50 3.37 11.28
N ARG A 47 -0.83 3.37 11.17
CA ARG A 47 -1.68 2.18 11.22
C ARG A 47 -2.46 2.04 9.92
N LEU A 48 -2.46 0.85 9.36
CA LEU A 48 -3.21 0.48 8.15
C LEU A 48 -4.05 -0.75 8.44
N ARG A 49 -5.35 -0.65 8.20
CA ARG A 49 -6.25 -1.80 8.22
C ARG A 49 -6.89 -1.99 6.84
N ILE A 50 -6.89 -3.23 6.38
CA ILE A 50 -7.48 -3.65 5.12
C ILE A 50 -8.54 -4.70 5.43
N GLU A 51 -9.76 -4.45 4.98
CA GLU A 51 -10.90 -5.34 5.17
C GLU A 51 -11.45 -5.75 3.80
N ALA A 52 -11.52 -7.05 3.54
CA ALA A 52 -11.96 -7.59 2.27
C ALA A 52 -13.13 -8.56 2.45
N VAL A 53 -14.09 -8.51 1.53
CA VAL A 53 -15.07 -9.59 1.36
C VAL A 53 -14.34 -10.87 0.94
N GLY A 54 -14.87 -12.05 1.28
CA GLY A 54 -14.25 -13.33 0.95
C GLY A 54 -13.93 -13.48 -0.53
N GLY A 55 -12.66 -13.83 -0.81
CA GLY A 55 -12.13 -14.01 -2.16
C GLY A 55 -11.94 -12.71 -2.94
N ALA A 56 -12.12 -11.53 -2.33
CA ALA A 56 -11.97 -10.26 -3.00
C ALA A 56 -10.52 -9.75 -3.00
N LEU A 57 -9.61 -10.31 -2.18
CA LEU A 57 -8.23 -9.84 -2.09
C LEU A 57 -7.26 -10.74 -2.87
N SER A 58 -6.72 -10.22 -3.98
CA SER A 58 -5.68 -10.87 -4.76
C SER A 58 -4.30 -10.42 -4.32
N ARG A 59 -3.38 -11.38 -4.12
CA ARG A 59 -1.97 -11.14 -3.79
C ARG A 59 -1.10 -11.40 -5.02
N TYR A 60 -0.40 -10.37 -5.46
CA TYR A 60 0.50 -10.44 -6.61
C TYR A 60 1.95 -10.19 -6.19
N ARG A 61 2.85 -11.10 -6.60
CA ARG A 61 4.31 -10.98 -6.40
C ARG A 61 5.03 -11.04 -7.74
N PHE A 62 6.01 -10.19 -7.93
CA PHE A 62 6.87 -10.18 -9.10
C PHE A 62 8.30 -9.75 -8.74
N GLY A 63 9.22 -9.80 -9.70
CA GLY A 63 10.63 -9.45 -9.49
C GLY A 63 11.26 -10.36 -8.43
N GLN A 64 11.89 -9.77 -7.42
CA GLN A 64 12.48 -10.51 -6.29
C GLN A 64 11.44 -11.12 -5.33
N ARG A 65 10.13 -10.94 -5.57
CA ARG A 65 9.03 -11.56 -4.80
C ARG A 65 9.03 -11.23 -3.30
N THR A 66 9.60 -10.09 -2.93
CA THR A 66 9.79 -9.62 -1.53
C THR A 66 8.59 -8.86 -0.96
N ALA A 67 7.50 -8.69 -1.72
CA ALA A 67 6.29 -8.01 -1.26
C ALA A 67 5.06 -8.51 -2.02
N ASP A 68 3.94 -8.55 -1.32
CA ASP A 68 2.59 -8.74 -1.84
C ASP A 68 2.00 -7.40 -2.27
N PHE A 69 1.70 -7.25 -3.55
CA PHE A 69 0.84 -6.19 -4.05
C PHE A 69 -0.60 -6.67 -3.94
N LEU A 70 -1.43 -5.91 -3.22
CA LEU A 70 -2.80 -6.29 -2.87
C LEU A 70 -3.76 -5.60 -3.84
N LEU A 71 -4.43 -6.40 -4.68
CA LEU A 71 -5.40 -5.93 -5.66
C LEU A 71 -6.79 -6.45 -5.31
N CYS A 72 -7.82 -5.68 -5.62
CA CYS A 72 -9.18 -6.22 -5.62
C CYS A 72 -9.33 -7.22 -6.77
N ALA A 73 -9.63 -8.48 -6.47
CA ALA A 73 -9.85 -9.54 -7.45
C ALA A 73 -11.06 -9.27 -8.36
N ARG A 74 -11.99 -8.40 -7.94
CA ARG A 74 -13.22 -8.09 -8.67
C ARG A 74 -13.08 -6.92 -9.65
N CYS A 75 -12.32 -5.88 -9.30
CA CYS A 75 -12.19 -4.66 -10.12
C CYS A 75 -10.75 -4.29 -10.51
N GLY A 76 -9.74 -5.04 -10.05
CA GLY A 76 -8.33 -4.82 -10.42
C GLY A 76 -7.64 -3.62 -9.74
N VAL A 77 -8.35 -2.88 -8.88
CA VAL A 77 -7.77 -1.73 -8.15
C VAL A 77 -6.69 -2.21 -7.18
N LEU A 78 -5.51 -1.60 -7.27
CA LEU A 78 -4.38 -1.82 -6.36
C LEU A 78 -4.57 -0.99 -5.08
N VAL A 79 -4.80 -1.65 -3.95
CA VAL A 79 -5.13 -0.97 -2.67
C VAL A 79 -3.92 -0.73 -1.79
N ALA A 80 -2.95 -1.66 -1.78
CA ALA A 80 -1.79 -1.60 -0.91
C ALA A 80 -0.66 -2.50 -1.40
N VAL A 81 0.50 -2.36 -0.76
CA VAL A 81 1.63 -3.28 -0.88
C VAL A 81 2.11 -3.65 0.52
N THR A 82 2.36 -4.92 0.78
CA THR A 82 2.74 -5.43 2.10
C THR A 82 3.89 -6.43 2.04
N ALA A 83 4.65 -6.54 3.12
CA ALA A 83 5.66 -7.58 3.31
C ALA A 83 5.81 -7.87 4.80
N GLU A 84 6.04 -9.14 5.14
CA GLU A 84 6.48 -9.50 6.48
C GLU A 84 7.99 -9.25 6.59
N ILE A 85 8.40 -8.47 7.59
CA ILE A 85 9.80 -8.12 7.83
C ILE A 85 10.04 -8.26 9.33
N ASP A 86 10.89 -9.22 9.71
CA ASP A 86 11.17 -9.63 11.09
C ASP A 86 9.91 -9.86 11.93
N GLY A 87 9.00 -10.70 11.42
CA GLY A 87 7.74 -11.04 12.09
C GLY A 87 6.72 -9.91 12.18
N THR A 88 7.01 -8.74 11.59
CA THR A 88 6.09 -7.61 11.54
C THR A 88 5.55 -7.44 10.13
N LEU A 89 4.22 -7.47 9.96
CA LEU A 89 3.58 -7.11 8.69
C LEU A 89 3.67 -5.59 8.51
N ARG A 90 4.34 -5.17 7.43
CA ARG A 90 4.55 -3.78 7.07
C ARG A 90 4.01 -3.49 5.69
N GLY A 91 3.72 -2.23 5.39
CA GLY A 91 3.21 -1.88 4.07
C GLY A 91 3.17 -0.41 3.69
N GLY A 92 2.60 -0.15 2.52
CA GLY A 92 2.17 1.16 2.08
C GLY A 92 0.78 1.06 1.49
N VAL A 93 -0.06 2.05 1.76
CA VAL A 93 -1.42 2.14 1.19
C VAL A 93 -1.42 3.06 -0.02
N ASN A 94 -2.20 2.72 -1.04
CA ASN A 94 -2.38 3.54 -2.23
C ASN A 94 -3.40 4.66 -1.93
N LEU A 95 -2.92 5.89 -1.82
CA LEU A 95 -3.76 7.07 -1.56
C LEU A 95 -4.82 7.31 -2.64
N ALA A 96 -4.66 6.74 -3.84
CA ALA A 96 -5.65 6.84 -4.92
C ALA A 96 -6.97 6.11 -4.60
N VAL A 97 -7.03 5.32 -3.53
CA VAL A 97 -8.26 4.63 -3.10
C VAL A 97 -8.99 5.32 -1.95
N MET A 98 -8.48 6.47 -1.48
CA MET A 98 -9.04 7.20 -0.32
C MET A 98 -10.24 8.09 -0.69
N ASP A 99 -11.15 8.27 0.26
CA ASP A 99 -12.34 9.11 0.17
C ASP A 99 -12.41 10.06 1.39
N PRO A 100 -12.42 11.40 1.21
CA PRO A 100 -12.33 12.12 -0.06
C PRO A 100 -10.97 11.87 -0.75
N PRO A 101 -10.89 12.06 -2.09
CA PRO A 101 -9.65 11.91 -2.82
C PRO A 101 -8.55 12.77 -2.20
N VAL A 102 -7.42 12.14 -1.88
CA VAL A 102 -6.26 12.86 -1.35
C VAL A 102 -5.64 13.65 -2.50
N PRO A 103 -5.58 14.99 -2.42
CA PRO A 103 -4.96 15.79 -3.46
C PRO A 103 -3.51 15.38 -3.62
N ALA A 104 -3.12 14.92 -4.82
CA ALA A 104 -1.72 14.78 -5.13
C ALA A 104 -1.13 16.19 -5.19
N ALA A 105 -0.08 16.46 -4.41
CA ALA A 105 0.72 17.66 -4.60
C ALA A 105 1.23 17.69 -6.07
N ALA A 106 1.40 18.88 -6.64
CA ALA A 106 1.91 19.02 -8.01
C ALA A 106 3.26 18.29 -8.19
N ASP A 107 4.08 18.26 -7.12
CA ASP A 107 5.45 17.73 -7.13
C ASP A 107 5.61 16.42 -6.33
N VAL A 108 4.72 15.44 -6.52
CA VAL A 108 4.91 14.12 -5.90
C VAL A 108 6.19 13.47 -6.46
N PRO A 109 7.17 13.09 -5.62
CA PRO A 109 8.41 12.52 -6.10
C PRO A 109 8.21 11.12 -6.70
N VAL A 110 8.90 10.86 -7.80
CA VAL A 110 8.99 9.54 -8.43
C VAL A 110 10.30 8.89 -8.03
N MET A 111 10.21 7.75 -7.36
CA MET A 111 11.38 6.99 -6.90
C MET A 111 11.57 5.73 -7.73
N ASN A 112 12.81 5.42 -8.11
CA ASN A 112 13.15 4.15 -8.76
C ASN A 112 14.03 3.31 -7.83
N PHE A 113 13.66 2.05 -7.66
CA PHE A 113 14.25 1.12 -6.70
C PHE A 113 14.63 -0.22 -7.33
N ASP A 114 14.65 -0.28 -8.66
CA ASP A 114 14.91 -1.52 -9.41
C ASP A 114 16.35 -2.01 -9.21
N ALA A 115 17.30 -1.10 -9.00
CA ALA A 115 18.71 -1.42 -8.76
C ALA A 115 19.02 -1.92 -7.34
N GLU A 116 18.07 -1.86 -6.40
CA GLU A 116 18.30 -2.37 -5.04
C GLU A 116 18.40 -3.89 -5.00
N THR A 117 19.38 -4.34 -4.24
CA THR A 117 19.43 -5.71 -3.74
C THR A 117 18.24 -5.99 -2.81
N GLU A 118 18.01 -7.27 -2.54
CA GLU A 118 16.96 -7.70 -1.62
C GLU A 118 17.16 -7.12 -0.21
N SER A 119 18.41 -7.12 0.28
CA SER A 119 18.76 -6.64 1.62
C SER A 119 18.54 -5.12 1.75
N GLU A 120 18.99 -4.33 0.78
CA GLU A 120 18.77 -2.87 0.75
C GLU A 120 17.28 -2.52 0.75
N ARG A 121 16.51 -3.25 -0.07
CA ARG A 121 15.07 -3.08 -0.18
C ARG A 121 14.36 -3.41 1.14
N THR A 122 14.68 -4.54 1.74
CA THR A 122 14.13 -4.94 3.05
C THR A 122 14.50 -3.93 4.12
N ALA A 123 15.76 -3.47 4.17
CA ALA A 123 16.22 -2.47 5.13
C ALA A 123 15.50 -1.12 4.98
N ARG A 124 15.29 -0.64 3.75
CA ARG A 124 14.52 0.58 3.50
C ARG A 124 13.05 0.42 3.91
N ARG A 125 12.41 -0.68 3.51
CA ARG A 125 11.00 -0.94 3.85
C ARG A 125 10.81 -1.02 5.37
N ARG A 126 11.72 -1.68 6.09
CA ARG A 126 11.77 -1.66 7.55
C ARG A 126 11.81 -0.25 8.13
N ARG A 127 12.63 0.64 7.56
CA ARG A 127 12.76 2.02 8.08
C ARG A 127 11.56 2.89 7.77
N ASN A 128 10.90 2.69 6.64
CA ASN A 128 9.98 3.68 6.09
C ASN A 128 8.51 3.23 6.07
N TRP A 129 8.23 1.94 5.89
CA TRP A 129 6.85 1.45 5.73
C TRP A 129 6.05 1.49 7.02
N ILE A 130 4.72 1.55 6.83
CA ILE A 130 3.71 1.48 7.88
C ILE A 130 4.00 0.27 8.78
N GLY A 131 4.19 0.52 10.07
CA GLY A 131 4.64 -0.47 11.04
C GLY A 131 3.52 -1.35 11.59
N HIS A 132 2.27 -0.86 11.56
CA HIS A 132 1.11 -1.56 12.09
C HIS A 132 0.12 -1.85 10.95
N VAL A 133 0.20 -3.04 10.36
CA VAL A 133 -0.69 -3.47 9.28
C VAL A 133 -1.56 -4.65 9.71
N GLU A 134 -2.87 -4.51 9.54
CA GLU A 134 -3.86 -5.58 9.74
C GLU A 134 -4.58 -5.86 8.43
N ILE A 135 -4.72 -7.14 8.07
CA ILE A 135 -5.52 -7.57 6.92
C ILE A 135 -6.55 -8.58 7.42
N ARG A 136 -7.83 -8.30 7.16
CA ARG A 136 -8.96 -9.17 7.47
C ARG A 136 -9.70 -9.49 6.19
N GLU A 137 -9.93 -10.77 5.93
CA GLU A 137 -10.74 -11.22 4.81
C GLU A 137 -11.87 -12.11 5.37
N ALA A 138 -13.11 -11.81 4.99
CA ALA A 138 -14.25 -12.62 5.39
C ALA A 138 -14.14 -14.03 4.79
N GLN A 139 -14.80 -15.02 5.41
CA GLN A 139 -14.89 -16.34 4.79
C GLN A 139 -15.74 -16.25 3.50
N PRO A 140 -15.41 -17.03 2.46
CA PRO A 140 -16.15 -17.04 1.19
C PRO A 140 -17.63 -17.40 1.34
#